data_AF-A0A9D9GVA4-F1
#
_entry.id   AF-A0A9D9GVA4-F1
#
_cell.length_a   1.000
_cell.length_b   1.000
_cell.length_c   1.000
_cell.angle_alpha   90.00
_cell.angle_beta   90.00
_cell.angle_gamma   90.00
#
_symmetry.space_group_name_H-M   'P 1'
#
loop_
_entity.id
_entity.type
_entity.pdbx_description
1 polymer ?
#
loop_
_entity_poly.entity_id
_entity_poly.type
_entity_poly.pdbx_seq_one_letter_code
_entity_poly.pdbx_strand_id
1 'polypeptide(L)' 'MYDIIELSNKGIEELHEIAQSLKISKIKSLSKEDLIYRILDEQAIQGIGTPIQK' A
#
# COMPACT_ATOMS: atom_id res chain seq x y z
N MET A 1 -1.22 3.98 -9.11
CA MET A 1 -1.98 2.82 -8.61
C MET A 1 -1.25 1.60 -9.11
N TYR A 2 -0.70 0.81 -8.20
CA TYR A 2 -0.01 -0.44 -8.49
C TYR A 2 -0.99 -1.62 -8.44
N ASP A 3 -0.76 -2.65 -9.24
CA ASP A 3 -1.48 -3.92 -9.15
C ASP A 3 -0.72 -4.99 -8.34
N ILE A 4 -1.36 -6.13 -8.09
CA ILE A 4 -0.78 -7.22 -7.29
C ILE A 4 0.47 -7.84 -7.94
N ILE A 5 0.56 -7.86 -9.27
CA ILE A 5 1.69 -8.43 -10.01
C ILE A 5 2.88 -7.48 -9.92
N GLU A 6 2.66 -6.18 -10.12
CA GLU A 6 3.68 -5.14 -9.97
C GLU A 6 4.26 -5.13 -8.55
N LEU A 7 3.41 -5.20 -7.52
CA LEU A 7 3.85 -5.22 -6.13
C LEU A 7 4.58 -6.52 -5.76
N SER A 8 4.13 -7.67 -6.29
CA SER A 8 4.79 -8.96 -6.03
C SER A 8 6.21 -9.03 -6.58
N ASN A 9 6.46 -8.36 -7.71
CA ASN A 9 7.77 -8.29 -8.36
C ASN A 9 8.74 -7.30 -7.69
N LYS A 10 8.27 -6.44 -6.79
CA LYS A 10 9.11 -5.45 -6.09
C LYS A 10 9.89 -6.04 -4.93
N GLY A 11 11.03 -5.42 -4.62
CA GLY A 11 11.79 -5.70 -3.41
C GLY A 11 11.06 -5.23 -2.15
N ILE A 12 11.40 -5.81 -0.99
CA ILE A 12 10.81 -5.38 0.29
C ILE A 12 11.10 -3.91 0.61
N GLU A 13 12.28 -3.41 0.22
CA GLU A 13 12.67 -1.99 0.39
C GLU A 13 11.78 -1.06 -0.45
N GLU A 14 11.57 -1.38 -1.72
CA GLU A 14 10.65 -0.62 -2.59
C GLU A 14 9.22 -0.63 -2.06
N LEU A 15 8.74 -1.78 -1.56
CA LEU A 15 7.42 -1.88 -0.94
C LEU A 15 7.32 -0.99 0.31
N HIS A 16 8.39 -0.88 1.10
CA HIS A 16 8.42 0.04 2.23
C HIS A 16 8.37 1.51 1.81
N GLU A 17 9.04 1.89 0.73
CA GLU A 17 8.99 3.25 0.19
C GLU A 17 7.60 3.62 -0.33
N ILE A 18 6.96 2.69 -1.06
CA ILE A 18 5.58 2.86 -1.54
C ILE A 18 4.63 3.02 -0.35
N ALA A 19 4.73 2.13 0.64
CA ALA A 19 3.87 2.18 1.82
C ALA A 19 4.07 3.47 2.65
N GLN A 20 5.31 3.98 2.73
CA GLN A 20 5.59 5.29 3.34
C GLN A 20 4.96 6.44 2.55
N SER A 21 5.04 6.38 1.22
CA SER A 21 4.44 7.39 0.33
C SER A 21 2.91 7.41 0.46
N LEU A 22 2.30 6.26 0.71
CA LEU A 22 0.87 6.09 1.00
C LEU A 22 0.51 6.37 2.47
N LYS A 23 1.48 6.77 3.32
CA LYS A 23 1.32 7.05 4.76
C LYS A 23 0.82 5.85 5.59
N ILE A 24 1.11 4.63 5.16
CA ILE A 24 0.80 3.41 5.90
C ILE A 24 1.76 3.29 7.09
N SER A 25 1.22 3.20 8.30
CA SER A 25 2.01 3.06 9.53
C SER A 25 2.28 1.59 9.88
N LYS A 26 3.28 1.36 10.75
CA LYS A 26 3.64 0.03 11.29
C LYS A 26 4.03 -1.03 10.24
N ILE A 27 4.59 -0.60 9.11
CA ILE A 27 4.99 -1.49 8.02
C ILE A 27 6.20 -2.38 8.33
N LYS A 28 7.04 -2.01 9.30
CA LYS A 28 8.32 -2.69 9.61
C LYS A 28 8.16 -4.12 10.16
N SER A 29 6.99 -4.46 10.70
CA SER A 29 6.69 -5.79 11.23
C SER A 29 5.85 -6.65 10.28
N LEU A 30 5.49 -6.13 9.11
CA LEU A 30 4.66 -6.84 8.15
C LEU A 30 5.50 -7.79 7.30
N SER A 31 4.93 -8.96 6.99
CA SER A 31 5.48 -9.80 5.94
C SER A 31 5.38 -9.09 4.58
N LYS A 32 6.12 -9.58 3.57
CA LYS A 32 6.03 -9.03 2.21
C LYS A 32 4.60 -9.07 1.68
N GLU A 33 3.91 -10.20 1.88
CA GLU A 33 2.55 -10.40 1.42
C GLU A 33 1.55 -9.48 2.14
N ASP A 34 1.65 -9.36 3.48
CA ASP A 34 0.82 -8.43 4.25
C ASP A 34 1.02 -6.97 3.82
N LEU A 35 2.26 -6.59 3.50
CA LEU A 35 2.60 -5.26 3.03
C LEU A 35 1.98 -4.98 1.65
N ILE A 36 1.99 -5.96 0.75
CA ILE A 36 1.35 -5.87 -0.57
C ILE A 36 -0.16 -5.66 -0.40
N TYR A 37 -0.83 -6.46 0.44
CA TYR A 37 -2.27 -6.30 0.68
C TYR A 37 -2.61 -4.96 1.33
N ARG A 38 -1.81 -4.50 2.30
CA ARG A 38 -1.96 -3.17 2.92
C ARG A 38 -1.84 -2.03 1.91
N ILE A 39 -0.89 -2.13 0.97
CA ILE A 39 -0.73 -1.13 -0.10
C ILE A 39 -1.96 -1.14 -1.01
N LEU A 40 -2.44 -2.31 -1.42
CA LEU A 40 -3.65 -2.42 -2.26
C LEU A 40 -4.88 -1.84 -1.57
N ASP A 41 -5.09 -2.15 -0.28
CA ASP A 41 -6.17 -1.60 0.54
C ASP A 41 -6.10 -0.07 0.59
N GLU A 42 -4.93 0.49 0.89
CA GLU A 42 -4.76 1.93 1.02
C GLU A 42 -4.95 2.66 -0.33
N GLN A 43 -4.46 2.08 -1.42
CA GLN A 43 -4.71 2.60 -2.77
C GLN A 43 -6.20 2.56 -3.12
N ALA A 44 -6.94 1.53 -2.70
CA ALA A 44 -8.37 1.47 -2.90
C ALA A 44 -9.06 2.59 -2.10
N ILE A 45 -8.69 2.81 -0.84
CA ILE A 45 -9.24 3.88 0.00
C ILE A 45 -8.93 5.27 -0.58
N GLN A 46 -7.71 5.50 -1.05
CA GLN A 46 -7.31 6.80 -1.62
C GLN A 46 -7.82 7.01 -3.06
N GLY A 47 -7.99 5.93 -3.83
CA GLY A 47 -8.51 5.93 -5.19
C GLY A 47 -10.03 6.04 -5.26
N ILE A 48 -10.74 5.50 -4.28
CA ILE A 48 -12.16 5.74 -4.03
C ILE A 48 -12.23 7.08 -3.26
N GLY A 49 -12.06 8.19 -3.98
CA GLY A 49 -12.01 9.52 -3.40
C GLY A 49 -13.02 9.72 -2.28
N THR A 50 -12.56 10.17 -1.12
CA THR A 50 -13.33 10.79 -0.03
C THR A 50 -14.84 10.87 -0.29
N PRO A 51 -15.68 10.09 0.40
CA PRO A 51 -17.05 10.50 0.62
C PRO A 51 -17.00 11.77 1.47
N ILE A 52 -17.17 12.89 0.79
CA ILE A 52 -17.75 14.17 1.23
C ILE A 52 -17.90 14.28 2.76
N GLN A 53 -17.13 15.18 3.37
CA GLN A 53 -17.60 15.84 4.58
C GLN A 53 -19.00 16.40 4.30
N LYS A 54 -20.04 15.72 4.76
CA LYS A 54 -21.39 16.23 4.97
C LYS A 54 -21.99 15.55 6.18
#